data_AF-K5D1V7-F1
#
_entry.id   AF-K5D1V7-F1
#
_cell.length_a   1.000
_cell.length_b   1.000
_cell.length_c   1.000
_cell.angle_alpha   90.00
_cell.angle_beta   90.00
_cell.angle_gamma   90.00
#
_symmetry.space_group_name_H-M   'P 1'
#
loop_
_entity.id
_entity.type
_entity.pdbx_description
1 polymer ?
#
loop_
_entity_poly.entity_id
_entity_poly.type
_entity_poly.pdbx_seq_one_letter_code
_entity_poly.pdbx_strand_id
1 'polypeptide(L)'
;MTGRRIAPIRKEPRTPLDFRTTEAFKQLGWFPGDGARIQQARPACTHRSIQRRFTQTPNNPTPMNISQHHSTRRGFTLVELLVVIAIIGVLVGLLLPAVQSAREAARRMQCSNNLKQLTLAMHNYESAHRKIPANYTNGTSTAGNFSVFAQMAPFYEQGNMLDMIHFDQPLHVGCCPGQLVTPHDTAAKTAMPMLTCPSEDHDRTYFVTTLSGSGPTQAYSATNYGMNFGTGVGTLYDSRTTTDGILWINSKVGFEAITDGLSNTAAFAEHLLGMSEQDPAEPTEPHLRKRVMMNVTCAFISRTMPPSTPGFAGFFLPEHPNEMEAYVRGSGLHRGWAGHRGAGWINGREYWTGYSHYHPPQSLIPDMGSCGWGVFGTRSNHPGGVHVARCDGSVGFVTESIDLETWRALGTRNGHEVMEAF
;
A
#
# COMPACT_ATOMS: atom_id res chain seq x y z
N MET A 1 35.32 34.88 -51.65
CA MET A 1 36.43 33.97 -51.97
C MET A 1 36.99 33.53 -50.63
N THR A 2 36.88 32.32 -50.10
CA THR A 2 36.75 30.93 -50.56
C THR A 2 36.10 30.21 -49.36
N GLY A 3 34.97 29.50 -49.42
CA GLY A 3 34.64 28.41 -50.33
C GLY A 3 35.03 27.04 -49.75
N ARG A 4 34.61 26.69 -48.51
CA ARG A 4 34.81 25.34 -47.96
C ARG A 4 33.72 24.40 -48.46
N ARG A 5 34.13 23.50 -49.35
CA ARG A 5 33.32 22.48 -50.03
C ARG A 5 32.88 21.39 -49.06
N ILE A 6 31.60 21.07 -49.13
CA ILE A 6 30.97 19.86 -48.61
C ILE A 6 31.35 18.69 -49.54
N ALA A 7 31.79 17.57 -48.99
CA ALA A 7 32.08 16.32 -49.70
C ALA A 7 31.36 15.15 -49.01
N PRO A 8 31.03 14.06 -49.74
CA PRO A 8 29.68 13.52 -49.73
C PRO A 8 29.46 12.31 -48.82
N ILE A 9 28.21 12.16 -48.39
CA ILE A 9 27.64 11.03 -47.66
C ILE A 9 27.75 9.75 -48.52
N ARG A 10 28.53 8.77 -48.06
CA ARG A 10 28.49 7.40 -48.59
C ARG A 10 27.17 6.75 -48.19
N LYS A 11 26.34 6.42 -49.17
CA LYS A 11 25.15 5.57 -49.03
C LYS A 11 25.60 4.11 -48.86
N GLU A 12 25.32 3.53 -47.71
CA GLU A 12 25.33 2.07 -47.57
C GLU A 12 24.02 1.48 -48.15
N PRO A 13 24.09 0.34 -48.86
CA PRO A 13 22.93 -0.22 -49.52
C PRO A 13 21.98 -0.89 -48.51
N ARG A 14 20.72 -0.44 -48.51
CA ARG A 14 19.60 -1.16 -47.91
C ARG A 14 19.29 -2.39 -48.77
N THR A 15 19.46 -3.58 -48.23
CA THR A 15 18.94 -4.81 -48.81
C THR A 15 17.53 -5.10 -48.26
N PRO A 16 16.60 -5.59 -49.11
CA PRO A 16 15.23 -5.88 -48.71
C PRO A 16 15.13 -7.32 -48.19
N LEU A 17 14.50 -7.54 -47.04
CA LEU A 17 14.01 -8.87 -46.67
C LEU A 17 12.53 -8.95 -47.06
N ASP A 18 12.27 -9.52 -48.23
CA ASP A 18 10.96 -10.02 -48.63
C ASP A 18 11.00 -11.56 -48.72
N PHE A 19 9.85 -12.11 -48.41
CA PHE A 19 9.46 -13.49 -48.23
C PHE A 19 9.80 -14.41 -49.40
N ARG A 20 10.24 -15.64 -49.04
CA ARG A 20 9.92 -16.97 -49.62
C ARG A 20 11.20 -17.80 -49.71
N THR A 21 11.35 -18.79 -48.82
CA THR A 21 11.16 -20.22 -49.14
C THR A 21 11.46 -21.09 -47.91
N THR A 22 10.58 -22.06 -47.74
CA THR A 22 10.63 -23.28 -46.93
C THR A 22 12.01 -23.98 -46.87
N GLU A 23 12.26 -24.68 -45.75
CA GLU A 23 13.31 -25.69 -45.52
C GLU A 23 14.76 -25.20 -45.35
N ALA A 24 15.16 -24.81 -44.12
CA ALA A 24 16.49 -25.10 -43.52
C ALA A 24 16.67 -24.42 -42.13
N PHE A 25 15.99 -24.91 -41.10
CA PHE A 25 16.36 -24.69 -39.68
C PHE A 25 16.07 -25.95 -38.85
N LYS A 26 16.72 -27.06 -39.24
CA LYS A 26 16.90 -28.26 -38.41
C LYS A 26 18.38 -28.41 -38.11
N GLN A 27 18.84 -27.78 -37.03
CA GLN A 27 19.94 -28.19 -36.18
C GLN A 27 20.22 -27.07 -35.18
N LEU A 28 19.43 -27.07 -34.10
CA LEU A 28 19.82 -26.71 -32.74
C LEU A 28 18.60 -26.91 -31.82
N GLY A 29 18.23 -28.20 -31.67
CA GLY A 29 17.96 -28.77 -30.35
C GLY A 29 16.64 -28.55 -29.63
N TRP A 30 15.66 -27.79 -30.13
CA TRP A 30 14.40 -27.59 -29.39
C TRP A 30 13.19 -27.62 -30.34
N PHE A 31 12.50 -28.78 -30.38
CA PHE A 31 11.07 -29.05 -30.61
C PHE A 31 10.88 -30.44 -31.28
N PRO A 32 10.15 -31.39 -30.68
CA PRO A 32 9.71 -32.61 -31.36
C PRO A 32 8.33 -32.44 -32.03
N GLY A 33 8.24 -32.83 -33.30
CA GLY A 33 7.00 -33.01 -34.04
C GLY A 33 6.39 -34.41 -33.87
N ASP A 34 5.12 -34.50 -34.23
CA ASP A 34 4.19 -35.60 -34.01
C ASP A 34 4.70 -36.99 -34.41
N GLY A 35 4.49 -37.95 -33.50
CA GLY A 35 4.82 -39.35 -33.75
C GLY A 35 5.32 -40.14 -32.55
N ALA A 36 4.85 -39.90 -31.33
CA ALA A 36 4.91 -40.89 -30.25
C ALA A 36 4.07 -40.40 -29.06
N ARG A 37 2.92 -41.06 -28.83
CA ARG A 37 2.29 -41.05 -27.51
C ARG A 37 3.26 -41.69 -26.52
N ILE A 38 3.95 -40.89 -25.72
CA ILE A 38 4.60 -41.38 -24.51
C ILE A 38 3.49 -41.64 -23.51
N GLN A 39 3.08 -42.91 -23.45
CA GLN A 39 2.36 -43.46 -22.32
C GLN A 39 3.21 -43.23 -21.07
N GLN A 40 2.85 -42.24 -20.25
CA GLN A 40 3.19 -42.30 -18.84
C GLN A 40 2.44 -43.51 -18.27
N ALA A 41 3.17 -44.61 -18.13
CA ALA A 41 2.74 -45.78 -17.40
C ALA A 41 2.48 -45.37 -15.94
N ARG A 42 1.22 -45.03 -15.64
CA ARG A 42 0.70 -45.10 -14.28
C ARG A 42 0.77 -46.57 -13.87
N PRO A 43 1.54 -46.96 -12.85
CA PRO A 43 1.47 -48.32 -12.36
C PRO A 43 0.05 -48.53 -11.83
N ALA A 44 -0.66 -49.49 -12.44
CA ALA A 44 -1.92 -49.98 -11.92
C ALA A 44 -1.69 -50.41 -10.47
N CYS A 45 -2.35 -49.73 -9.54
CA CYS A 45 -2.49 -50.20 -8.17
C CYS A 45 -3.42 -51.41 -8.21
N THR A 46 -2.87 -52.52 -8.68
CA THR A 46 -3.44 -53.86 -8.54
C THR A 46 -3.37 -54.18 -7.06
N HIS A 47 -4.54 -54.40 -6.46
CA HIS A 47 -4.67 -54.89 -5.10
C HIS A 47 -3.99 -56.26 -5.02
N ARG A 48 -2.67 -56.27 -4.76
CA ARG A 48 -1.88 -57.47 -4.57
C ARG A 48 -2.17 -57.96 -3.17
N SER A 49 -2.99 -59.01 -3.11
CA SER A 49 -3.31 -59.78 -1.92
C SER A 49 -2.04 -60.18 -1.18
N ILE A 50 -1.82 -59.57 -0.02
CA ILE A 50 -0.86 -60.04 0.96
C ILE A 50 -1.46 -61.30 1.60
N GLN A 51 -1.15 -62.47 1.03
CA GLN A 51 -1.33 -63.75 1.72
C GLN A 51 -0.31 -63.83 2.86
N ARG A 52 -0.71 -63.41 4.06
CA ARG A 52 -0.03 -63.88 5.27
C ARG A 52 -0.44 -65.34 5.49
N ARG A 53 0.52 -66.25 5.36
CA ARG A 53 0.44 -67.61 5.91
C ARG A 53 0.23 -67.49 7.41
N PHE A 54 -0.99 -67.75 7.87
CA PHE A 54 -1.24 -68.19 9.23
C PHE A 54 -1.63 -69.66 9.19
N THR A 55 -0.86 -70.44 9.94
CA THR A 55 -1.06 -71.85 10.25
C THR A 55 -2.48 -72.10 10.76
N GLN A 56 -3.21 -73.00 10.09
CA GLN A 56 -4.47 -73.54 10.60
C GLN A 56 -4.17 -74.47 11.78
N THR A 57 -4.56 -74.05 12.98
CA THR A 57 -4.88 -74.96 14.09
C THR A 57 -6.40 -74.97 14.26
N PRO A 58 -7.06 -76.14 14.35
CA PRO A 58 -8.51 -76.21 14.47
C PRO A 58 -8.91 -76.00 15.93
N ASN A 59 -9.27 -74.77 16.30
CA ASN A 59 -9.93 -74.50 17.57
C ASN A 59 -11.39 -74.12 17.31
N ASN A 60 -12.29 -75.03 17.67
CA ASN A 60 -13.73 -74.78 17.78
C ASN A 60 -13.98 -73.58 18.71
N PRO A 61 -14.61 -72.49 18.25
CA PRO A 61 -15.15 -71.48 19.15
C PRO A 61 -16.53 -71.92 19.63
N THR A 62 -16.63 -72.22 20.93
CA THR A 62 -17.88 -72.19 21.68
C THR A 62 -18.58 -70.84 21.47
N PRO A 63 -19.92 -70.79 21.31
CA PRO A 63 -20.63 -69.53 21.14
C PRO A 63 -20.50 -68.67 22.40
N MET A 64 -19.70 -67.62 22.32
CA MET A 64 -19.65 -66.55 23.30
C MET A 64 -20.88 -65.66 23.05
N ASN A 65 -21.83 -65.73 23.98
CA ASN A 65 -23.07 -64.97 23.94
C ASN A 65 -22.73 -63.49 24.21
N ILE A 66 -22.46 -62.72 23.15
CA ILE A 66 -22.40 -61.27 23.22
C ILE A 66 -23.83 -60.79 23.40
N SER A 67 -24.24 -60.55 24.64
CA SER A 67 -25.47 -59.83 24.93
C SER A 67 -25.41 -58.46 24.26
N GLN A 68 -26.03 -58.35 23.08
CA GLN A 68 -26.29 -57.08 22.44
C GLN A 68 -27.22 -56.29 23.37
N HIS A 69 -26.67 -55.37 24.15
CA HIS A 69 -27.46 -54.27 24.68
C HIS A 69 -27.98 -53.49 23.47
N HIS A 70 -29.22 -53.78 23.05
CA HIS A 70 -29.99 -52.88 22.21
C HIS A 70 -30.11 -51.57 22.98
N SER A 71 -29.23 -50.60 22.71
CA SER A 71 -29.46 -49.24 23.13
C SER A 71 -30.74 -48.81 22.41
N THR A 72 -31.83 -48.68 23.16
CA THR A 72 -33.08 -48.13 22.67
C THR A 72 -32.78 -46.70 22.21
N ARG A 73 -32.56 -46.52 20.90
CA ARG A 73 -32.42 -45.19 20.31
C ARG A 73 -33.77 -44.51 20.47
N ARG A 74 -33.90 -43.64 21.48
CA ARG A 74 -35.04 -42.74 21.64
C ARG A 74 -35.12 -41.90 20.36
N GLY A 75 -36.19 -42.07 19.60
CA GLY A 75 -36.48 -41.24 18.43
C GLY A 75 -36.73 -39.81 18.87
N PHE A 76 -36.10 -38.85 18.18
CA PHE A 76 -36.28 -37.44 18.46
C PHE A 76 -37.59 -36.96 17.83
N THR A 77 -38.43 -36.26 18.59
CA THR A 77 -39.69 -35.73 18.06
C THR A 77 -39.43 -34.49 17.22
N LEU A 78 -40.26 -34.28 16.20
CA LEU A 78 -40.18 -33.09 15.34
C LEU A 78 -40.29 -31.78 16.14
N VAL A 79 -41.08 -31.79 17.23
CA VAL A 79 -41.25 -30.64 18.13
C VAL A 79 -39.96 -30.32 18.89
N GLU A 80 -39.27 -31.34 19.43
CA GLU A 80 -37.99 -31.14 20.14
C GLU A 80 -36.93 -30.53 19.21
N LEU A 81 -36.90 -30.94 17.94
CA LEU A 81 -36.00 -30.36 16.93
C LEU A 81 -36.35 -28.90 16.63
N LEU A 82 -37.62 -28.60 16.44
CA LEU A 82 -38.10 -27.25 16.17
C LEU A 82 -37.77 -26.28 17.32
N VAL A 83 -37.91 -26.72 18.58
CA VAL A 83 -37.58 -25.89 19.75
C VAL A 83 -36.07 -25.61 19.82
N VAL A 84 -35.23 -26.62 19.58
CA VAL A 84 -33.77 -26.44 19.61
C VAL A 84 -33.31 -25.47 18.52
N ILE A 85 -33.79 -25.62 17.28
CA ILE A 85 -33.42 -24.67 16.22
C ILE A 85 -33.97 -23.26 16.50
N ALA A 86 -35.14 -23.13 17.14
CA ALA A 86 -35.69 -21.83 17.52
C ALA A 86 -34.83 -21.15 18.58
N ILE A 87 -34.38 -21.88 19.60
CA ILE A 87 -33.49 -21.34 20.64
C ILE A 87 -32.14 -20.96 20.04
N ILE A 88 -31.53 -21.82 19.22
CA ILE A 88 -30.26 -21.51 18.53
C ILE A 88 -30.44 -20.29 17.63
N GLY A 89 -31.56 -20.19 16.89
CA GLY A 89 -31.87 -19.07 16.03
C GLY A 89 -31.95 -17.74 16.81
N VAL A 90 -32.62 -17.74 17.96
CA VAL A 90 -32.70 -16.56 18.84
C VAL A 90 -31.32 -16.20 19.42
N LEU A 91 -30.57 -17.19 19.93
CA LEU A 91 -29.24 -16.96 20.48
C LEU A 91 -28.28 -16.40 19.43
N VAL A 92 -28.23 -16.99 18.23
CA VAL A 92 -27.39 -16.50 17.13
C VAL A 92 -27.85 -15.13 16.67
N GLY A 93 -29.17 -14.89 16.59
CA GLY A 93 -29.74 -13.59 16.23
C GLY A 93 -29.34 -12.46 17.18
N LEU A 94 -29.19 -12.74 18.47
CA LEU A 94 -28.74 -11.77 19.47
C LEU A 94 -27.21 -11.67 19.56
N LEU A 95 -26.48 -12.77 19.35
CA LEU A 95 -25.02 -12.82 19.50
C LEU A 95 -24.27 -12.30 18.27
N LEU A 96 -24.78 -12.51 17.05
CA LEU A 96 -24.07 -12.13 15.83
C LEU A 96 -23.82 -10.61 15.75
N PRO A 97 -24.82 -9.73 15.96
CA PRO A 97 -24.59 -8.28 15.94
C PRO A 97 -23.58 -7.83 17.01
N ALA A 98 -23.66 -8.44 18.21
CA ALA A 98 -22.77 -8.12 19.33
C ALA A 98 -21.32 -8.55 19.07
N VAL A 99 -21.09 -9.72 18.46
CA VAL A 99 -19.74 -10.16 18.10
C VAL A 99 -19.12 -9.26 17.04
N GLN A 100 -19.90 -8.78 16.07
CA GLN A 100 -19.38 -7.89 15.03
C GLN A 100 -19.03 -6.50 15.56
N SER A 101 -19.88 -5.92 16.43
CA SER A 101 -19.57 -4.63 17.05
C SER A 101 -18.32 -4.72 17.94
N ALA A 102 -18.18 -5.80 18.72
CA ALA A 102 -16.99 -6.03 19.54
C ALA A 102 -15.72 -6.19 18.69
N ARG A 103 -15.79 -6.94 17.58
CA ARG A 103 -14.67 -7.09 16.65
C ARG A 103 -14.25 -5.77 16.03
N GLU A 104 -15.21 -4.94 15.59
CA GLU A 104 -14.88 -3.64 15.01
C GLU A 104 -14.29 -2.68 16.05
N ALA A 105 -14.80 -2.70 17.29
CA ALA A 105 -14.20 -1.93 18.38
C ALA A 105 -12.74 -2.36 18.64
N ALA A 106 -12.46 -3.66 18.63
CA ALA A 106 -11.10 -4.18 18.77
C ALA A 106 -10.17 -3.73 17.63
N ARG A 107 -10.65 -3.77 16.37
CA ARG A 107 -9.88 -3.29 15.22
C ARG A 107 -9.57 -1.79 15.32
N ARG A 108 -10.55 -0.97 15.72
CA ARG A 108 -10.35 0.47 15.97
C ARG A 108 -9.31 0.73 17.05
N MET A 109 -9.39 0.02 18.17
CA MET A 109 -8.40 0.13 19.24
C MET A 109 -7.00 -0.24 18.75
N GLN A 110 -6.87 -1.27 17.90
CA GLN A 110 -5.59 -1.65 17.31
C GLN A 110 -5.05 -0.60 16.34
N CYS A 111 -5.86 -0.05 15.43
CA CYS A 111 -5.38 1.00 14.52
C CYS A 111 -4.98 2.27 15.28
N SER A 112 -5.73 2.63 16.34
CA SER A 112 -5.33 3.71 17.26
C SER A 112 -4.03 3.40 17.99
N ASN A 113 -3.82 2.18 18.47
CA ASN A 113 -2.57 1.79 19.13
C ASN A 113 -1.36 1.81 18.17
N ASN A 114 -1.53 1.37 16.92
CA ASN A 114 -0.47 1.46 15.90
C ASN A 114 0.01 2.90 15.70
N LEU A 115 -0.93 3.85 15.63
CA LEU A 115 -0.62 5.28 15.58
C LEU A 115 0.12 5.78 16.83
N LYS A 116 -0.25 5.33 18.03
CA LYS A 116 0.52 5.63 19.25
C LYS A 116 1.96 5.12 19.13
N GLN A 117 2.15 3.87 18.68
CA GLN A 117 3.48 3.30 18.53
C GLN A 117 4.33 4.06 17.50
N LEU A 118 3.74 4.49 16.38
CA LEU A 118 4.39 5.34 15.39
C LEU A 118 4.84 6.68 15.98
N THR A 119 3.98 7.34 16.74
CA THR A 119 4.36 8.61 17.36
C THR A 119 5.42 8.42 18.45
N LEU A 120 5.34 7.36 19.26
CA LEU A 120 6.40 7.04 20.22
C LEU A 120 7.75 6.80 19.52
N ALA A 121 7.73 6.10 18.38
CA ALA A 121 8.92 5.91 17.56
C ALA A 121 9.45 7.23 17.01
N MET A 122 8.57 8.15 16.60
CA MET A 122 8.93 9.49 16.16
C MET A 122 9.61 10.30 17.28
N HIS A 123 9.10 10.23 18.51
CA HIS A 123 9.72 10.88 19.68
C HIS A 123 11.10 10.30 19.99
N ASN A 124 11.25 8.97 19.93
CA ASN A 124 12.56 8.33 20.12
C ASN A 124 13.54 8.71 19.00
N TYR A 125 13.06 8.79 17.76
CA TYR A 125 13.85 9.25 16.63
C TYR A 125 14.31 10.70 16.83
N GLU A 126 13.40 11.59 17.24
CA GLU A 126 13.71 13.00 17.51
C GLU A 126 14.70 13.15 18.66
N SER A 127 14.53 12.39 19.75
CA SER A 127 15.47 12.38 20.88
C SER A 127 16.89 11.99 20.44
N ALA A 128 17.02 11.00 19.54
CA ALA A 128 18.31 10.54 19.03
C ALA A 128 18.93 11.47 17.96
N HIS A 129 18.11 12.13 17.12
CA HIS A 129 18.59 12.87 15.94
C HIS A 129 18.41 14.38 16.02
N ARG A 130 17.72 14.90 17.05
CA ARG A 130 17.33 16.31 17.24
C ARG A 130 16.50 16.87 16.08
N LYS A 131 15.76 16.00 15.41
CA LYS A 131 14.83 16.28 14.31
C LYS A 131 13.87 15.11 14.15
N ILE A 132 12.67 15.37 13.68
CA ILE A 132 11.70 14.34 13.30
C ILE A 132 12.12 13.66 11.97
N PRO A 133 11.65 12.43 11.69
CA PRO A 133 11.98 11.74 10.45
C PRO A 133 11.37 12.45 9.24
N ALA A 134 12.04 12.35 8.11
CA ALA A 134 11.67 12.98 6.85
C ALA A 134 11.86 12.00 5.70
N ASN A 135 11.18 12.15 4.56
CA ASN A 135 11.55 11.35 3.38
C ASN A 135 12.98 11.73 2.96
N TYR A 136 13.88 10.75 2.83
CA TYR A 136 15.32 11.00 2.68
C TYR A 136 15.77 10.86 1.22
N THR A 137 16.61 11.78 0.75
CA THR A 137 17.39 11.65 -0.49
C THR A 137 18.84 12.12 -0.29
N ASN A 138 19.78 11.52 -1.02
CA ASN A 138 21.18 11.96 -1.07
C ASN A 138 21.41 13.28 -1.86
N GLY A 139 20.34 13.94 -2.33
CA GLY A 139 20.37 15.30 -2.84
C GLY A 139 20.62 15.42 -4.35
N THR A 140 21.00 14.35 -5.05
CA THR A 140 21.22 14.40 -6.51
C THR A 140 20.09 13.78 -7.33
N SER A 141 19.17 13.04 -6.70
CA SER A 141 18.07 12.37 -7.40
C SER A 141 16.90 12.07 -6.47
N THR A 142 15.68 11.99 -7.00
CA THR A 142 14.51 11.44 -6.30
C THR A 142 14.49 9.91 -6.29
N ALA A 143 15.46 9.29 -6.96
CA ALA A 143 15.66 7.84 -6.98
C ALA A 143 16.31 7.36 -5.68
N GLY A 144 15.68 6.37 -5.05
CA GLY A 144 16.25 5.65 -3.90
C GLY A 144 15.94 6.23 -2.53
N ASN A 145 14.81 6.92 -2.40
CA ASN A 145 14.41 7.55 -1.15
C ASN A 145 13.85 6.54 -0.14
N PHE A 146 14.36 6.57 1.08
CA PHE A 146 13.76 5.86 2.21
C PHE A 146 12.63 6.68 2.82
N SER A 147 11.57 5.99 3.23
CA SER A 147 10.44 6.60 3.92
C SER A 147 10.78 6.97 5.36
N VAL A 148 9.88 7.73 5.99
CA VAL A 148 9.88 7.97 7.43
C VAL A 148 9.75 6.68 8.23
N PHE A 149 8.99 5.70 7.75
CA PHE A 149 8.83 4.41 8.42
C PHE A 149 10.14 3.62 8.41
N ALA A 150 10.82 3.55 7.26
CA ALA A 150 12.13 2.91 7.20
C ALA A 150 13.14 3.52 8.18
N GLN A 151 13.19 4.84 8.28
CA GLN A 151 14.08 5.53 9.22
C GLN A 151 13.70 5.35 10.68
N MET A 152 12.41 5.23 10.97
CA MET A 152 11.91 4.99 12.32
C MET A 152 11.98 3.51 12.73
N ALA A 153 12.24 2.58 11.81
CA ALA A 153 12.26 1.15 12.09
C ALA A 153 13.10 0.76 13.33
N PRO A 154 14.29 1.35 13.60
CA PRO A 154 15.06 1.04 14.81
C PRO A 154 14.33 1.34 16.13
N PHE A 155 13.28 2.15 16.10
CA PHE A 155 12.57 2.63 17.28
C PHE A 155 11.24 1.93 17.53
N TYR A 156 10.77 1.09 16.60
CA TYR A 156 9.51 0.35 16.73
C TYR A 156 9.56 -1.12 16.31
N GLU A 157 10.65 -1.54 15.66
CA GLU A 157 10.87 -2.91 15.20
C GLU A 157 12.07 -3.48 15.98
N GLN A 158 11.91 -4.65 16.61
CA GLN A 158 12.92 -5.26 17.49
C GLN A 158 13.59 -6.50 16.87
N GLY A 159 13.47 -6.70 15.56
CA GLY A 159 13.82 -7.94 14.87
C GLY A 159 14.81 -7.77 13.72
N ASN A 160 14.84 -8.80 12.87
CA ASN A 160 15.76 -8.94 11.73
C ASN A 160 15.47 -7.92 10.59
N MET A 161 14.47 -7.05 10.72
CA MET A 161 14.15 -6.07 9.68
C MET A 161 15.28 -5.05 9.51
N LEU A 162 15.93 -4.66 10.62
CA LEU A 162 17.00 -3.66 10.60
C LEU A 162 18.21 -4.14 9.82
N ASP A 163 18.56 -5.42 9.91
CA ASP A 163 19.69 -6.01 9.17
C ASP A 163 19.46 -6.00 7.66
N MET A 164 18.23 -5.82 7.20
CA MET A 164 17.87 -5.76 5.78
C MET A 164 17.82 -4.32 5.22
N ILE A 165 17.89 -3.29 6.08
CA ILE A 165 17.81 -1.87 5.66
C ILE A 165 19.20 -1.23 5.71
N HIS A 166 19.80 -1.08 4.53
CA HIS A 166 21.12 -0.44 4.36
C HIS A 166 20.95 1.02 3.91
N PHE A 167 21.11 1.98 4.82
CA PHE A 167 21.01 3.42 4.50
C PHE A 167 22.24 3.99 3.78
N ASP A 168 23.34 3.25 3.71
CA ASP A 168 24.54 3.58 2.94
C ASP A 168 24.38 3.31 1.43
N GLN A 169 23.34 2.57 1.05
CA GLN A 169 22.98 2.27 -0.33
C GLN A 169 21.65 2.96 -0.70
N PRO A 170 21.45 3.41 -1.96
CA PRO A 170 20.15 3.89 -2.39
C PRO A 170 19.12 2.76 -2.39
N LEU A 171 17.88 3.05 -2.01
CA LEU A 171 16.80 2.04 -2.03
C LEU A 171 16.49 1.55 -3.46
N HIS A 172 16.63 2.44 -4.45
CA HIS A 172 16.31 2.18 -5.86
C HIS A 172 17.33 2.83 -6.79
N VAL A 173 17.44 2.28 -7.99
CA VAL A 173 18.14 2.87 -9.14
C VAL A 173 17.16 3.17 -10.28
N GLY A 174 17.43 4.24 -11.03
CA GLY A 174 16.56 4.68 -12.13
C GLY A 174 15.28 5.37 -11.65
N CYS A 175 14.37 5.66 -12.57
CA CYS A 175 13.13 6.38 -12.26
C CYS A 175 11.87 5.62 -12.62
N CYS A 176 10.82 5.97 -11.86
CA CYS A 176 9.42 6.07 -12.27
C CYS A 176 8.60 4.77 -12.41
N PRO A 177 8.46 3.93 -11.37
CA PRO A 177 9.25 3.88 -10.13
C PRO A 177 10.62 3.22 -10.36
N GLY A 178 11.61 3.58 -9.54
CA GLY A 178 12.96 3.00 -9.65
C GLY A 178 12.97 1.50 -9.31
N GLN A 179 14.01 0.81 -9.74
CA GLN A 179 14.22 -0.61 -9.46
C GLN A 179 14.91 -0.77 -8.10
N LEU A 180 14.35 -1.58 -7.18
CA LEU A 180 14.92 -1.86 -5.87
C LEU A 180 16.32 -2.46 -6.03
N VAL A 181 17.23 -1.98 -5.18
CA VAL A 181 18.59 -2.49 -5.08
C VAL A 181 18.63 -3.61 -4.03
N THR A 182 19.38 -4.66 -4.31
CA THR A 182 19.66 -5.73 -3.34
C THR A 182 20.53 -5.17 -2.20
N PRO A 183 20.25 -5.47 -0.92
CA PRO A 183 19.33 -6.50 -0.41
C PRO A 183 17.94 -5.98 0.03
N HIS A 184 17.57 -4.76 -0.34
CA HIS A 184 16.32 -4.13 0.13
C HIS A 184 15.05 -4.78 -0.45
N ASP A 185 15.17 -5.65 -1.46
CA ASP A 185 14.06 -6.40 -2.05
C ASP A 185 13.35 -7.31 -1.02
N THR A 186 14.12 -7.86 -0.08
CA THR A 186 13.55 -8.68 1.00
C THR A 186 12.89 -7.82 2.07
N ALA A 187 13.48 -6.67 2.42
CA ALA A 187 12.85 -5.73 3.33
C ALA A 187 11.53 -5.18 2.75
N ALA A 188 11.54 -4.75 1.49
CA ALA A 188 10.40 -4.15 0.80
C ALA A 188 9.16 -5.06 0.79
N LYS A 189 9.32 -6.37 0.56
CA LYS A 189 8.22 -7.34 0.54
C LYS A 189 7.78 -7.82 1.94
N THR A 190 8.57 -7.56 2.98
CA THR A 190 8.25 -8.03 4.32
C THR A 190 7.20 -7.14 4.96
N ALA A 191 6.11 -7.75 5.42
CA ALA A 191 5.01 -7.03 6.05
C ALA A 191 5.36 -6.62 7.47
N MET A 192 5.02 -5.37 7.81
CA MET A 192 5.09 -4.87 9.18
C MET A 192 3.69 -4.74 9.77
N PRO A 193 3.29 -5.63 10.70
CA PRO A 193 1.95 -5.62 11.28
C PRO A 193 1.53 -4.26 11.86
N MET A 194 2.47 -3.54 12.48
CA MET A 194 2.22 -2.21 13.05
C MET A 194 1.88 -1.15 11.99
N LEU A 195 2.33 -1.31 10.75
CA LEU A 195 2.01 -0.39 9.65
C LEU A 195 0.72 -0.71 8.91
N THR A 196 -0.02 -1.74 9.36
CA THR A 196 -1.24 -2.20 8.70
C THR A 196 -2.45 -2.04 9.62
N CYS A 197 -3.56 -1.54 9.08
CA CYS A 197 -4.80 -1.47 9.84
C CYS A 197 -5.57 -2.80 9.68
N PRO A 198 -5.95 -3.51 10.76
CA PRO A 198 -6.76 -4.73 10.69
C PRO A 198 -8.15 -4.56 10.05
N SER A 199 -8.65 -3.33 9.92
CA SER A 199 -9.88 -3.05 9.16
C SER A 199 -9.67 -2.93 7.66
N GLU A 200 -8.42 -2.99 7.17
CA GLU A 200 -8.15 -3.04 5.73
C GLU A 200 -8.62 -4.36 5.13
N ASP A 201 -9.34 -4.28 4.01
CA ASP A 201 -9.93 -5.41 3.29
C ASP A 201 -9.24 -5.71 1.95
N HIS A 202 -8.26 -4.90 1.55
CA HIS A 202 -7.45 -5.10 0.35
C HIS A 202 -6.16 -5.90 0.61
N ASP A 203 -5.63 -6.49 -0.47
CA ASP A 203 -4.30 -7.12 -0.43
C ASP A 203 -3.24 -6.09 -0.04
N ARG A 204 -2.32 -6.54 0.81
CA ARG A 204 -1.24 -5.73 1.38
C ARG A 204 0.06 -5.92 0.62
N THR A 205 0.06 -6.77 -0.41
CA THR A 205 1.20 -7.01 -1.28
C THR A 205 0.95 -6.37 -2.64
N TYR A 206 1.87 -5.53 -3.09
CA TYR A 206 1.78 -4.85 -4.36
C TYR A 206 2.91 -5.28 -5.28
N PHE A 207 2.58 -5.53 -6.54
CA PHE A 207 3.53 -5.83 -7.59
C PHE A 207 3.71 -4.59 -8.46
N VAL A 208 4.88 -3.98 -8.36
CA VAL A 208 5.20 -2.71 -9.02
C VAL A 208 6.18 -2.97 -10.15
N THR A 209 5.80 -2.63 -11.38
CA THR A 209 6.70 -2.72 -12.54
C THR A 209 7.54 -1.45 -12.64
N THR A 210 8.85 -1.63 -12.56
CA THR A 210 9.81 -0.52 -12.43
C THR A 210 10.13 0.11 -13.80
N LEU A 211 10.89 1.20 -13.81
CA LEU A 211 11.39 1.87 -15.02
C LEU A 211 10.28 2.21 -16.02
N SER A 212 9.20 2.85 -15.55
CA SER A 212 8.04 3.24 -16.36
C SER A 212 7.40 2.07 -17.11
N GLY A 213 7.34 0.90 -16.48
CA GLY A 213 6.73 -0.30 -17.05
C GLY A 213 7.67 -1.16 -17.90
N SER A 214 8.95 -0.80 -18.01
CA SER A 214 9.94 -1.55 -18.81
C SER A 214 10.91 -2.41 -17.98
N GLY A 215 10.95 -2.19 -16.67
CA GLY A 215 11.83 -2.89 -15.73
C GLY A 215 11.20 -4.14 -15.11
N PRO A 216 11.92 -4.82 -14.20
CA PRO A 216 11.37 -5.96 -13.46
C PRO A 216 10.19 -5.54 -12.58
N THR A 217 9.27 -6.48 -12.37
CA THR A 217 8.20 -6.37 -11.38
C THR A 217 8.73 -6.79 -10.00
N GLN A 218 8.52 -5.93 -9.01
CA GLN A 218 9.01 -6.15 -7.64
C GLN A 218 7.87 -6.05 -6.63
N ALA A 219 7.96 -6.86 -5.58
CA ALA A 219 6.95 -6.93 -4.53
C ALA A 219 7.24 -5.94 -3.40
N TYR A 220 6.18 -5.27 -2.94
CA TYR A 220 6.20 -4.38 -1.79
C TYR A 220 5.11 -4.77 -0.82
N SER A 221 5.36 -4.55 0.48
CA SER A 221 4.33 -4.57 1.49
C SER A 221 3.83 -3.16 1.77
N ALA A 222 2.52 -3.06 1.95
CA ALA A 222 1.80 -1.82 2.06
C ALA A 222 1.79 -1.22 3.47
N THR A 223 1.37 0.04 3.56
CA THR A 223 1.06 0.72 4.82
C THR A 223 -0.25 1.47 4.73
N ASN A 224 -1.01 1.47 5.84
CA ASN A 224 -2.25 2.21 6.02
C ASN A 224 -2.06 3.55 6.75
N TYR A 225 -0.82 3.93 7.04
CA TYR A 225 -0.52 5.12 7.81
C TYR A 225 0.38 6.03 6.98
N GLY A 226 0.12 7.33 7.06
CA GLY A 226 0.95 8.35 6.43
C GLY A 226 1.36 9.41 7.42
N MET A 227 2.47 10.09 7.16
CA MET A 227 2.91 11.25 7.92
C MET A 227 2.46 12.56 7.25
N ASN A 228 2.10 13.54 8.07
CA ASN A 228 1.52 14.80 7.65
C ASN A 228 2.54 15.70 6.92
N PHE A 229 2.31 15.97 5.64
CA PHE A 229 3.10 16.97 4.88
C PHE A 229 2.42 18.33 4.76
N GLY A 230 1.27 18.54 5.39
CA GLY A 230 0.66 19.85 5.54
C GLY A 230 -0.70 20.00 4.88
N THR A 231 -1.10 21.24 4.59
CA THR A 231 -2.41 21.53 4.00
C THR A 231 -2.50 21.08 2.55
N GLY A 232 -1.38 21.05 1.83
CA GLY A 232 -1.34 20.78 0.40
C GLY A 232 -1.88 21.92 -0.48
N VAL A 233 -2.32 23.05 0.11
CA VAL A 233 -2.92 24.18 -0.61
C VAL A 233 -1.86 24.94 -1.43
N GLY A 234 -2.27 25.56 -2.53
CA GLY A 234 -1.37 26.30 -3.41
C GLY A 234 -0.35 25.37 -4.07
N THR A 235 0.92 25.48 -3.70
CA THR A 235 2.00 24.59 -4.19
C THR A 235 2.53 23.64 -3.11
N LEU A 236 1.90 23.61 -1.93
CA LEU A 236 2.35 22.84 -0.77
C LEU A 236 2.12 21.32 -0.93
N TYR A 237 1.42 20.90 -1.98
CA TYR A 237 1.36 19.50 -2.42
C TYR A 237 2.69 18.97 -2.98
N ASP A 238 3.65 19.88 -3.23
CA ASP A 238 4.99 19.58 -3.75
C ASP A 238 6.02 19.53 -2.61
N SER A 239 6.09 18.40 -1.92
CA SER A 239 7.04 18.14 -0.83
C SER A 239 8.49 17.95 -1.27
N ARG A 240 8.83 18.25 -2.54
CA ARG A 240 10.23 18.42 -2.96
C ARG A 240 10.85 19.70 -2.40
N THR A 241 10.00 20.63 -1.95
CA THR A 241 10.37 21.83 -1.19
C THR A 241 9.72 21.82 0.19
N THR A 242 10.01 22.84 0.98
CA THR A 242 9.41 23.05 2.30
C THR A 242 7.89 23.22 2.17
N THR A 243 7.14 22.39 2.87
CA THR A 243 5.68 22.51 3.02
C THR A 243 5.33 23.25 4.31
N ASP A 244 4.06 23.32 4.68
CA ASP A 244 3.55 23.87 5.96
C ASP A 244 3.28 22.80 7.03
N GLY A 245 3.35 21.52 6.68
CA GLY A 245 3.27 20.41 7.64
C GLY A 245 4.61 20.05 8.26
N ILE A 246 4.79 18.78 8.61
CA ILE A 246 6.02 18.30 9.28
C ILE A 246 6.89 17.40 8.39
N LEU A 247 6.35 16.96 7.26
CA LEU A 247 7.03 16.10 6.29
C LEU A 247 7.33 16.84 4.98
N TRP A 248 8.58 16.81 4.55
CA TRP A 248 8.99 17.00 3.16
C TRP A 248 10.35 16.33 2.92
N ILE A 249 10.82 16.32 1.68
CA ILE A 249 12.10 15.70 1.34
C ILE A 249 13.24 16.40 2.08
N ASN A 250 14.05 15.62 2.81
CA ASN A 250 15.19 16.09 3.61
C ASN A 250 14.83 17.17 4.64
N SER A 251 13.60 17.16 5.16
CA SER A 251 13.23 18.05 6.26
C SER A 251 14.13 17.85 7.48
N LYS A 252 14.32 18.94 8.23
CA LYS A 252 15.10 18.98 9.48
C LYS A 252 14.30 19.63 10.60
N VAL A 253 13.00 19.37 10.60
CA VAL A 253 12.07 19.93 11.60
C VAL A 253 12.37 19.28 12.94
N GLY A 254 12.72 20.07 13.94
CA GLY A 254 12.66 19.63 15.33
C GLY A 254 11.33 20.03 15.97
N PHE A 255 11.05 19.54 17.18
CA PHE A 255 9.83 19.92 17.89
C PHE A 255 9.75 21.42 18.17
N GLU A 256 10.88 22.12 18.23
CA GLU A 256 10.95 23.58 18.38
C GLU A 256 10.36 24.36 17.19
N ALA A 257 10.29 23.75 16.01
CA ALA A 257 9.74 24.38 14.81
C ALA A 257 8.21 24.21 14.69
N ILE A 258 7.58 23.48 15.62
CA ILE A 258 6.14 23.25 15.68
C ILE A 258 5.53 24.28 16.65
N THR A 259 5.40 25.52 16.18
CA THR A 259 4.97 26.66 17.00
C THR A 259 3.47 26.66 17.31
N ASP A 260 2.67 25.91 16.56
CA ASP A 260 1.23 25.75 16.84
C ASP A 260 0.96 24.83 18.04
N GLY A 261 2.01 24.15 18.51
CA GLY A 261 1.97 23.22 19.64
C GLY A 261 1.89 21.77 19.20
N LEU A 262 2.64 20.90 19.87
CA LEU A 262 2.69 19.47 19.55
C LEU A 262 1.32 18.78 19.68
N SER A 263 0.46 19.27 20.58
CA SER A 263 -0.91 18.79 20.80
C SER A 263 -1.92 19.34 19.79
N ASN A 264 -1.53 20.26 18.92
CA ASN A 264 -2.40 20.87 17.91
C ASN A 264 -1.98 20.51 16.47
N THR A 265 -0.76 20.03 16.27
CA THR A 265 -0.28 19.59 14.95
C THR A 265 -0.40 18.07 14.79
N ALA A 266 -1.07 17.63 13.72
CA ALA A 266 -1.17 16.25 13.31
C ALA A 266 0.20 15.72 12.83
N ALA A 267 0.54 14.50 13.26
CA ALA A 267 1.75 13.79 12.88
C ALA A 267 1.47 12.66 11.89
N PHE A 268 0.61 11.72 12.28
CA PHE A 268 0.28 10.54 11.47
C PHE A 268 -1.23 10.39 11.37
N ALA A 269 -1.72 9.85 10.25
CA ALA A 269 -3.12 9.53 10.09
C ALA A 269 -3.33 8.27 9.26
N GLU A 270 -4.53 7.71 9.37
CA GLU A 270 -4.97 6.59 8.56
C GLU A 270 -5.25 7.00 7.11
N HIS A 271 -4.85 6.16 6.17
CA HIS A 271 -5.33 6.15 4.80
C HIS A 271 -5.66 4.73 4.34
N LEU A 272 -6.55 4.62 3.35
CA LEU A 272 -6.85 3.34 2.72
C LEU A 272 -5.75 2.92 1.75
N LEU A 273 -5.58 1.61 1.61
CA LEU A 273 -4.77 1.03 0.55
C LEU A 273 -5.42 1.23 -0.82
N GLY A 274 -4.60 1.54 -1.82
CA GLY A 274 -5.10 1.76 -3.19
C GLY A 274 -5.37 0.48 -3.96
N MET A 275 -5.90 0.60 -5.17
CA MET A 275 -6.08 -0.55 -6.07
C MET A 275 -4.75 -1.25 -6.35
N SER A 276 -4.76 -2.58 -6.48
CA SER A 276 -3.57 -3.39 -6.82
C SER A 276 -3.11 -3.18 -8.25
N GLU A 277 -4.02 -2.81 -9.16
CA GLU A 277 -3.65 -2.38 -10.51
C GLU A 277 -2.95 -1.02 -10.46
N GLN A 278 -1.88 -0.87 -11.23
CA GLN A 278 -1.18 0.41 -11.35
C GLN A 278 -2.04 1.45 -12.09
N ASP A 279 -2.70 1.04 -13.16
CA ASP A 279 -3.54 1.87 -14.03
C ASP A 279 -4.99 1.32 -14.03
N PRO A 280 -5.76 1.52 -12.94
CA PRO A 280 -7.13 1.03 -12.84
C PRO A 280 -8.09 1.78 -13.79
N ALA A 281 -9.29 1.23 -13.97
CA ALA A 281 -10.37 1.92 -14.65
C ALA A 281 -10.92 3.08 -13.81
N GLU A 282 -11.74 3.94 -14.44
CA GLU A 282 -12.42 5.03 -13.75
C GLU A 282 -13.32 4.51 -12.61
N PRO A 283 -13.20 5.06 -11.38
CA PRO A 283 -13.96 4.59 -10.24
C PRO A 283 -15.41 5.08 -10.32
N THR A 284 -16.36 4.18 -10.55
CA THR A 284 -17.79 4.50 -10.53
C THR A 284 -18.39 4.39 -9.13
N GLU A 285 -17.85 3.52 -8.28
CA GLU A 285 -18.40 3.23 -6.95
C GLU A 285 -17.73 4.04 -5.84
N PRO A 286 -18.48 4.54 -4.83
CA PRO A 286 -17.93 5.37 -3.76
C PRO A 286 -16.75 4.75 -3.01
N HIS A 287 -16.79 3.43 -2.80
CA HIS A 287 -15.73 2.73 -2.08
C HIS A 287 -14.42 2.65 -2.90
N LEU A 288 -14.51 2.56 -4.23
CA LEU A 288 -13.36 2.58 -5.13
C LEU A 288 -12.77 3.99 -5.28
N ARG A 289 -13.64 5.01 -5.29
CA ARG A 289 -13.22 6.43 -5.39
C ARG A 289 -12.28 6.84 -4.26
N LYS A 290 -12.41 6.23 -3.08
CA LYS A 290 -11.51 6.42 -1.93
C LYS A 290 -10.13 5.77 -2.09
N ARG A 291 -9.95 4.84 -3.04
CA ARG A 291 -8.76 3.99 -3.20
C ARG A 291 -7.97 4.28 -4.47
N VAL A 292 -8.53 5.05 -5.40
CA VAL A 292 -7.83 5.46 -6.62
C VAL A 292 -7.40 6.90 -6.55
N MET A 293 -6.43 7.22 -7.39
CA MET A 293 -5.90 8.56 -7.56
C MET A 293 -6.04 8.97 -9.03
N MET A 294 -6.27 10.24 -9.30
CA MET A 294 -6.11 10.80 -10.63
C MET A 294 -4.62 10.87 -10.95
N ASN A 295 -4.22 10.28 -12.08
CA ASN A 295 -2.86 10.32 -12.59
C ASN A 295 -2.64 11.62 -13.36
N VAL A 296 -1.79 12.49 -12.83
CA VAL A 296 -1.47 13.80 -13.41
C VAL A 296 -0.06 13.78 -14.00
N THR A 297 0.04 14.33 -15.21
CA THR A 297 1.32 14.52 -15.92
C THR A 297 2.37 15.16 -15.02
N CYS A 298 3.60 14.62 -15.02
CA CYS A 298 4.75 15.18 -14.31
C CYS A 298 5.31 16.46 -14.96
N ALA A 299 4.47 17.48 -15.06
CA ALA A 299 4.79 18.77 -15.67
C ALA A 299 5.41 19.74 -14.66
N PHE A 300 6.39 19.31 -13.86
CA PHE A 300 7.03 20.18 -12.87
C PHE A 300 7.58 21.44 -13.51
N ILE A 301 7.34 22.60 -12.89
CA ILE A 301 7.92 23.88 -13.32
C ILE A 301 9.45 23.80 -13.25
N SER A 302 9.97 23.27 -12.14
CA SER A 302 11.39 22.98 -11.96
C SER A 302 11.62 21.51 -11.65
N ARG A 303 12.60 20.92 -12.35
CA ARG A 303 13.04 19.52 -12.16
C ARG A 303 14.24 19.39 -11.23
N THR A 304 14.78 20.50 -10.72
CA THR A 304 15.88 20.47 -9.74
C THR A 304 15.38 19.95 -8.39
N MET A 305 16.31 19.50 -7.55
CA MET A 305 16.03 19.04 -6.19
C MET A 305 16.92 19.82 -5.20
N PRO A 306 16.36 20.69 -4.33
CA PRO A 306 14.97 21.16 -4.35
C PRO A 306 14.64 21.95 -5.64
N PRO A 307 13.35 22.06 -6.01
CA PRO A 307 12.94 22.83 -7.18
C PRO A 307 13.16 24.33 -6.95
N SER A 308 13.66 25.05 -7.97
CA SER A 308 13.73 26.51 -7.94
C SER A 308 12.35 27.18 -7.86
N THR A 309 11.32 26.50 -8.36
CA THR A 309 9.92 26.92 -8.31
C THR A 309 9.04 25.67 -8.15
N PRO A 310 8.25 25.57 -7.07
CA PRO A 310 7.42 24.40 -6.81
C PRO A 310 6.16 24.38 -7.69
N GLY A 311 5.55 23.19 -7.79
CA GLY A 311 4.30 22.97 -8.51
C GLY A 311 4.47 22.56 -9.98
N PHE A 312 3.33 22.45 -10.68
CA PHE A 312 3.27 22.05 -12.08
C PHE A 312 2.97 23.23 -13.02
N ALA A 313 3.59 23.22 -14.20
CA ALA A 313 3.42 24.22 -15.23
C ALA A 313 1.98 24.20 -15.77
N GLY A 314 1.29 25.34 -15.67
CA GLY A 314 -0.09 25.49 -16.16
C GLY A 314 -1.15 24.80 -15.29
N PHE A 315 -0.81 24.44 -14.05
CA PHE A 315 -1.73 23.81 -13.11
C PHE A 315 -1.80 24.61 -11.82
N PHE A 316 -3.00 24.85 -11.35
CA PHE A 316 -3.26 25.48 -10.06
C PHE A 316 -4.24 24.63 -9.28
N LEU A 317 -3.85 24.18 -8.10
CA LEU A 317 -4.76 23.43 -7.24
C LEU A 317 -5.86 24.40 -6.75
N PRO A 318 -7.15 24.10 -6.98
CA PRO A 318 -8.24 24.92 -6.43
C PRO A 318 -8.12 25.04 -4.91
N GLU A 319 -8.67 26.10 -4.31
CA GLU A 319 -8.64 26.25 -2.86
C GLU A 319 -9.64 25.30 -2.19
N HIS A 320 -10.82 25.13 -2.78
CA HIS A 320 -11.85 24.24 -2.27
C HIS A 320 -11.69 22.81 -2.81
N PRO A 321 -11.66 21.79 -1.94
CA PRO A 321 -11.42 20.41 -2.36
C PRO A 321 -12.46 19.86 -3.32
N ASN A 322 -13.71 20.35 -3.24
CA ASN A 322 -14.83 19.94 -4.09
C ASN A 322 -14.64 20.28 -5.57
N GLU A 323 -13.79 21.24 -5.89
CA GLU A 323 -13.51 21.66 -7.26
C GLU A 323 -12.37 20.84 -7.90
N MET A 324 -11.58 20.13 -7.09
CA MET A 324 -10.34 19.50 -7.52
C MET A 324 -10.57 18.48 -8.64
N GLU A 325 -11.57 17.59 -8.52
CA GLU A 325 -11.80 16.55 -9.52
C GLU A 325 -12.20 17.13 -10.88
N ALA A 326 -13.17 18.06 -10.88
CA ALA A 326 -13.61 18.71 -12.10
C ALA A 326 -12.47 19.50 -12.75
N TYR A 327 -11.67 20.21 -11.93
CA TYR A 327 -10.52 20.96 -12.39
C TYR A 327 -9.43 20.06 -12.98
N VAL A 328 -9.01 19.01 -12.26
CA VAL A 328 -7.98 18.08 -12.72
C VAL A 328 -8.42 17.39 -14.01
N ARG A 329 -9.66 16.89 -14.09
CA ARG A 329 -10.19 16.24 -15.30
C ARG A 329 -10.35 17.20 -16.47
N GLY A 330 -10.69 18.46 -16.20
CA GLY A 330 -10.73 19.53 -17.19
C GLY A 330 -9.35 20.03 -17.62
N SER A 331 -8.31 19.74 -16.83
CA SER A 331 -6.94 20.10 -17.17
C SER A 331 -6.40 19.21 -18.30
N GLY A 332 -5.58 19.78 -19.18
CA GLY A 332 -4.83 19.00 -20.17
C GLY A 332 -3.75 18.08 -19.58
N LEU A 333 -3.64 17.99 -18.25
CA LEU A 333 -2.61 17.20 -17.56
C LEU A 333 -3.13 15.86 -17.05
N HIS A 334 -4.45 15.64 -16.99
CA HIS A 334 -5.02 14.37 -16.55
C HIS A 334 -4.73 13.26 -17.57
N ARG A 335 -4.19 12.13 -17.11
CA ARG A 335 -3.78 10.98 -17.94
C ARG A 335 -4.55 9.70 -17.64
N GLY A 336 -5.60 9.78 -16.83
CA GLY A 336 -6.35 8.63 -16.34
C GLY A 336 -6.16 8.41 -14.85
N TRP A 337 -6.18 7.15 -14.42
CA TRP A 337 -6.27 6.77 -13.02
C TRP A 337 -5.04 5.97 -12.59
N ALA A 338 -4.68 6.09 -11.31
CA ALA A 338 -3.57 5.40 -10.69
C ALA A 338 -4.02 4.69 -9.41
N GLY A 339 -3.59 3.45 -9.24
CA GLY A 339 -3.72 2.71 -7.99
C GLY A 339 -2.47 2.86 -7.12
N HIS A 340 -2.14 1.82 -6.36
CA HIS A 340 -0.91 1.71 -5.56
C HIS A 340 -0.74 2.79 -4.47
N ARG A 341 -1.79 3.49 -4.04
CA ARG A 341 -1.74 4.30 -2.81
C ARG A 341 -1.32 3.39 -1.64
N GLY A 342 -0.30 3.79 -0.88
CA GLY A 342 0.16 3.00 0.26
C GLY A 342 0.97 1.76 -0.07
N ALA A 343 1.32 1.50 -1.33
CA ALA A 343 1.82 0.19 -1.76
C ALA A 343 3.17 -0.24 -1.16
N GLY A 344 4.04 0.70 -0.78
CA GLY A 344 5.39 0.39 -0.30
C GLY A 344 5.81 1.19 0.92
N TRP A 345 5.79 0.55 2.09
CA TRP A 345 6.13 1.20 3.36
C TRP A 345 7.57 1.74 3.42
N ILE A 346 8.53 1.10 2.74
CA ILE A 346 9.96 1.40 2.85
C ILE A 346 10.40 2.60 2.01
N ASN A 347 9.61 2.98 1.01
CA ASN A 347 9.98 3.97 0.01
C ASN A 347 9.33 5.32 0.31
N GLY A 348 10.15 6.38 0.32
CA GLY A 348 9.77 7.75 0.68
C GLY A 348 8.96 8.50 -0.38
N ARG A 349 8.18 7.79 -1.20
CA ARG A 349 7.16 8.38 -2.06
C ARG A 349 5.96 8.81 -1.21
N GLU A 350 5.46 10.00 -1.46
CA GLU A 350 4.44 10.63 -0.63
C GLU A 350 3.09 9.94 -0.78
N TYR A 351 2.72 9.50 -1.98
CA TYR A 351 1.52 8.65 -2.15
C TYR A 351 1.64 7.26 -1.52
N TRP A 352 2.79 6.88 -0.96
CA TRP A 352 2.91 5.66 -0.16
C TRP A 352 2.91 5.94 1.33
N THR A 353 3.57 7.00 1.78
CA THR A 353 3.88 7.17 3.21
C THR A 353 3.57 8.56 3.77
N GLY A 354 3.01 9.45 2.96
CA GLY A 354 2.60 10.81 3.35
C GLY A 354 1.09 11.02 3.19
N TYR A 355 0.57 12.06 3.82
CA TYR A 355 -0.79 12.58 3.55
C TYR A 355 -0.86 14.09 3.80
N SER A 356 -1.89 14.72 3.22
CA SER A 356 -2.21 16.14 3.36
C SER A 356 -3.58 16.36 3.97
N HIS A 357 -3.79 17.54 4.53
CA HIS A 357 -5.06 18.04 5.03
C HIS A 357 -5.89 18.80 3.96
N TYR A 358 -5.55 18.63 2.68
CA TYR A 358 -6.30 19.29 1.60
C TYR A 358 -7.75 18.79 1.55
N HIS A 359 -7.94 17.47 1.52
CA HIS A 359 -9.25 16.85 1.61
C HIS A 359 -9.66 16.68 3.08
N PRO A 360 -10.94 16.91 3.42
CA PRO A 360 -11.45 16.48 4.71
C PRO A 360 -11.38 14.95 4.84
N PRO A 361 -11.39 14.41 6.07
CA PRO A 361 -11.42 12.97 6.29
C PRO A 361 -12.55 12.30 5.51
N GLN A 362 -12.28 11.09 4.99
CA GLN A 362 -13.25 10.28 4.26
C GLN A 362 -13.78 10.87 2.94
N SER A 363 -13.14 11.91 2.39
CA SER A 363 -13.55 12.50 1.10
C SER A 363 -13.70 11.45 -0.01
N LEU A 364 -14.82 11.54 -0.74
CA LEU A 364 -15.14 10.72 -1.92
C LEU A 364 -14.48 11.23 -3.20
N ILE A 365 -13.71 12.31 -3.11
CA ILE A 365 -12.92 12.82 -4.22
C ILE A 365 -11.63 11.99 -4.28
N PRO A 366 -11.34 11.35 -5.41
CA PRO A 366 -10.08 10.64 -5.60
C PRO A 366 -8.89 11.56 -5.34
N ASP A 367 -7.84 10.99 -4.75
CA ASP A 367 -6.58 11.72 -4.57
C ASP A 367 -5.98 12.13 -5.91
N MET A 368 -4.98 13.01 -5.89
CA MET A 368 -4.26 13.42 -7.09
C MET A 368 -2.78 13.10 -6.94
N GLY A 369 -2.22 12.31 -7.87
CA GLY A 369 -0.82 11.94 -7.86
C GLY A 369 -0.11 12.32 -9.15
N SER A 370 1.10 12.85 -9.04
CA SER A 370 2.02 13.10 -10.15
C SER A 370 3.46 12.75 -9.76
N CYS A 371 4.02 11.73 -10.41
CA CYS A 371 5.39 11.27 -10.22
C CYS A 371 5.83 10.93 -8.76
N GLY A 372 4.91 10.83 -7.81
CA GLY A 372 5.23 10.61 -6.40
C GLY A 372 4.55 11.61 -5.45
N TRP A 373 4.23 12.79 -5.97
CA TRP A 373 3.76 13.96 -5.21
C TRP A 373 2.32 14.30 -5.55
N GLY A 374 1.71 15.15 -4.74
CA GLY A 374 0.34 15.60 -4.97
C GLY A 374 -0.46 15.65 -3.68
N VAL A 375 -1.74 15.38 -3.80
CA VAL A 375 -2.71 15.53 -2.73
C VAL A 375 -3.23 14.15 -2.35
N PHE A 376 -3.01 13.77 -1.10
CA PHE A 376 -3.39 12.47 -0.57
C PHE A 376 -4.18 12.64 0.72
N GLY A 377 -5.47 12.32 0.69
CA GLY A 377 -6.38 12.48 1.82
C GLY A 377 -6.30 11.35 2.83
N THR A 378 -6.84 11.60 4.02
CA THR A 378 -7.02 10.59 5.08
C THR A 378 -8.33 9.85 4.90
N ARG A 379 -8.30 8.52 4.92
CA ARG A 379 -9.47 7.65 4.76
C ARG A 379 -9.31 6.38 5.58
N SER A 380 -10.39 5.80 6.07
CA SER A 380 -10.34 4.54 6.81
C SER A 380 -11.58 3.68 6.54
N ASN A 381 -11.53 2.41 6.92
CA ASN A 381 -12.71 1.54 6.94
C ASN A 381 -13.52 1.67 8.24
N HIS A 382 -13.16 2.62 9.11
CA HIS A 382 -13.93 2.92 10.31
C HIS A 382 -15.09 3.86 9.97
N PRO A 383 -16.34 3.50 10.34
CA PRO A 383 -17.49 4.38 10.18
C PRO A 383 -17.27 5.78 10.78
N GLY A 384 -17.48 6.81 9.95
CA GLY A 384 -17.62 8.21 10.35
C GLY A 384 -16.34 9.05 10.44
N GLY A 385 -15.15 8.50 10.16
CA GLY A 385 -13.91 9.26 10.32
C GLY A 385 -12.62 8.46 10.20
N VAL A 386 -11.55 9.01 10.77
CA VAL A 386 -10.20 8.45 10.76
C VAL A 386 -9.52 8.69 12.11
N HIS A 387 -8.60 7.82 12.51
CA HIS A 387 -7.70 8.12 13.60
C HIS A 387 -6.55 9.01 13.13
N VAL A 388 -6.23 10.00 13.97
CA VAL A 388 -5.12 10.94 13.75
C VAL A 388 -4.29 11.01 15.01
N ALA A 389 -3.00 10.78 14.87
CA ALA A 389 -2.00 11.02 15.89
C ALA A 389 -1.49 12.45 15.79
N ARG A 390 -1.35 13.13 16.92
CA ARG A 390 -0.72 14.44 17.02
C ARG A 390 0.74 14.31 17.38
N CYS A 391 1.49 15.40 17.22
CA CYS A 391 2.93 15.41 17.46
C CYS A 391 3.28 15.16 18.94
N ASP A 392 2.36 15.33 19.88
CA ASP A 392 2.54 15.05 21.31
C ASP A 392 2.35 13.56 21.71
N GLY A 393 1.91 12.70 20.79
CA GLY A 393 1.60 11.29 21.09
C GLY A 393 0.13 11.01 21.40
N SER A 394 -0.71 12.04 21.54
CA SER A 394 -2.15 11.86 21.62
C SER A 394 -2.69 11.34 20.30
N VAL A 395 -3.70 10.45 20.34
CA VAL A 395 -4.39 9.99 19.14
C VAL A 395 -5.89 10.08 19.39
N GLY A 396 -6.57 10.81 18.51
CA GLY A 396 -8.01 11.01 18.52
C GLY A 396 -8.66 10.45 17.27
N PHE A 397 -9.98 10.30 17.33
CA PHE A 397 -10.79 10.00 16.15
C PHE A 397 -11.38 11.30 15.61
N VAL A 398 -11.05 11.65 14.38
CA VAL A 398 -11.53 12.86 13.71
C VAL A 398 -12.66 12.46 12.77
N THR A 399 -13.82 13.11 12.93
CA THR A 399 -15.00 12.81 12.14
C THR A 399 -14.91 13.40 10.74
N GLU A 400 -15.62 12.80 9.79
CA GLU A 400 -15.75 13.34 8.42
C GLU A 400 -16.53 14.66 8.34
N SER A 401 -17.20 15.05 9.43
CA SER A 401 -17.97 16.29 9.58
C SER A 401 -17.16 17.45 10.17
N ILE A 402 -15.85 17.28 10.39
CA ILE A 402 -14.98 18.35 10.87
C ILE A 402 -14.99 19.52 9.88
N ASP A 403 -14.99 20.75 10.42
CA ASP A 403 -14.84 21.95 9.61
C ASP A 403 -13.49 21.93 8.85
N LEU A 404 -13.49 22.43 7.60
CA LEU A 404 -12.31 22.32 6.74
C LEU A 404 -11.17 23.22 7.19
N GLU A 405 -11.45 24.42 7.71
CA GLU A 405 -10.41 25.33 8.20
C GLU A 405 -9.74 24.72 9.42
N THR A 406 -10.57 24.24 10.35
CA THR A 406 -10.13 23.47 11.51
C THR A 406 -9.27 22.27 11.11
N TRP A 407 -9.70 21.49 10.13
CA TRP A 407 -8.93 20.35 9.66
C TRP A 407 -7.58 20.78 9.10
N ARG A 408 -7.52 21.86 8.32
CA ARG A 408 -6.28 22.40 7.75
C ARG A 408 -5.33 22.94 8.81
N ALA A 409 -5.85 23.62 9.82
CA ALA A 409 -5.10 24.10 10.97
C ALA A 409 -4.31 22.96 11.66
N LEU A 410 -4.96 21.81 11.89
CA LEU A 410 -4.29 20.61 12.43
C LEU A 410 -3.13 20.14 11.53
N GLY A 411 -3.18 20.41 10.24
CA GLY A 411 -2.16 20.03 9.28
C GLY A 411 -0.90 20.89 9.35
N THR A 412 -0.97 22.09 9.92
CA THR A 412 0.14 23.06 9.92
C THR A 412 1.05 22.90 11.14
N ARG A 413 2.34 23.19 10.96
CA ARG A 413 3.32 23.28 12.07
C ARG A 413 3.41 24.70 12.67
N ASN A 414 3.11 25.72 11.86
CA ASN A 414 3.32 27.13 12.17
C ASN A 414 2.31 28.09 11.51
N GLY A 415 1.04 27.68 11.42
CA GLY A 415 -0.08 28.51 10.93
C GLY A 415 -0.55 29.57 11.93
N HIS A 416 -0.20 29.46 13.22
CA HIS A 416 -0.63 30.32 14.34
C HIS A 416 -2.15 30.33 14.60
N GLU A 417 -2.87 29.29 14.20
CA GLU A 417 -4.33 29.18 14.36
C GLU A 417 -4.68 28.59 15.74
N VAL A 418 -5.55 29.27 16.50
CA VAL A 418 -5.99 28.81 17.82
C VAL A 418 -7.09 27.78 17.64
N MET A 419 -6.79 26.53 17.96
CA MET A 419 -7.72 25.41 17.87
C MET A 419 -8.58 25.33 19.14
N GLU A 420 -9.90 25.47 19.02
CA GLU A 420 -10.81 25.07 20.10
C GLU A 420 -10.74 23.54 20.27
N ALA A 421 -10.65 23.03 21.49
CA ALA A 421 -10.44 21.61 21.75
C ALA A 421 -11.59 20.74 21.18
N PHE A 422 -11.24 19.69 20.43
CA PHE A 422 -12.17 18.71 19.82
C PHE A 422 -12.26 17.42 20.61
#